data_AF-A0A941VQS6-F1
#
_entry.id   AF-A0A941VQS6-F1
#
_cell.length_a   1.000
_cell.length_b   1.000
_cell.length_c   1.000
_cell.angle_alpha   90.00
_cell.angle_beta   90.00
_cell.angle_gamma   90.00
#
_symmetry.space_group_name_H-M   'P 1'
#
loop_
_entity.id
_entity.type
_entity.pdbx_description
1 polymer ?
#
loop_
_entity_poly.entity_id
_entity_poly.type
_entity_poly.pdbx_seq_one_letter_code
_entity_poly.pdbx_strand_id
1 'polypeptide(L)'
;HQKVMKKCTLCVDRIYDTKLPTVERKPACVMACPTNARLYGDIHDPESVVSKAIRENAGYALMPEWGTQPANHYLPRRKTEMRIHEDELERADNPLKIDGRLPKPGIKDPSLDDVTSW
;
A
#
# COMPACT_ATOMS: atom_id res chain seq x y z
N HIS A 1 4.49 -30.39 -14.95
CA HIS A 1 4.51 -28.91 -14.91
C HIS A 1 3.44 -28.36 -15.85
N GLN A 2 2.51 -27.53 -15.37
CA GLN A 2 1.50 -26.88 -16.22
C GLN A 2 2.20 -25.85 -17.14
N LYS A 3 1.94 -25.92 -18.45
CA LYS A 3 2.51 -25.02 -19.49
C LYS A 3 1.59 -23.83 -19.80
N VAL A 4 0.92 -23.28 -18.79
CA VAL A 4 -0.06 -22.19 -18.97
C VAL A 4 0.36 -20.99 -18.14
N MET A 5 0.53 -19.84 -18.78
CA MET A 5 0.87 -18.58 -18.11
C MET A 5 -0.32 -18.04 -17.33
N LYS A 6 -0.07 -17.48 -16.15
CA LYS A 6 -1.08 -16.84 -15.31
C LYS A 6 -0.65 -15.41 -15.02
N LYS A 7 -1.63 -14.53 -14.89
CA LYS A 7 -1.44 -13.13 -14.52
C LYS A 7 -2.64 -12.64 -13.73
N CYS A 8 -2.54 -11.45 -13.14
CA CYS A 8 -3.71 -10.78 -12.60
C CYS A 8 -4.71 -10.46 -13.73
N THR A 9 -5.96 -10.85 -13.51
CA THR A 9 -7.10 -10.56 -14.38
C THR A 9 -8.08 -9.59 -13.72
N LEU A 10 -7.65 -8.93 -12.64
CA LEU A 10 -8.48 -8.10 -11.77
C LEU A 10 -9.72 -8.84 -11.21
N CYS A 11 -9.64 -10.17 -11.06
CA CYS A 11 -10.78 -11.01 -10.64
C CYS A 11 -12.01 -10.85 -11.56
N VAL A 12 -11.78 -10.90 -12.87
CA VAL A 12 -12.82 -10.87 -13.91
C VAL A 12 -13.99 -11.83 -13.62
N ASP A 13 -13.68 -12.99 -13.04
CA ASP A 13 -14.63 -14.00 -12.59
C ASP A 13 -15.58 -13.50 -11.50
N ARG A 14 -15.08 -12.71 -10.53
CA ARG A 14 -15.90 -12.13 -9.46
C ARG A 14 -16.67 -10.90 -9.89
N ILE A 15 -16.07 -10.02 -10.69
CA ILE A 15 -16.68 -8.74 -11.06
C ILE A 15 -17.95 -8.95 -11.90
N TYR A 16 -17.94 -9.94 -12.78
CA TYR A 16 -19.06 -10.26 -13.65
C TYR A 16 -20.00 -11.33 -13.09
N ASP A 17 -19.72 -11.90 -11.91
CA ASP A 17 -20.61 -12.89 -11.30
C ASP A 17 -21.89 -12.23 -10.78
N THR A 18 -23.00 -12.52 -11.46
CA THR A 18 -24.32 -11.99 -11.13
C THR A 18 -24.91 -12.58 -9.84
N LYS A 19 -24.36 -13.71 -9.36
CA LYS A 19 -24.78 -14.36 -8.11
C LYS A 19 -24.28 -13.64 -6.88
N LEU A 20 -23.18 -12.89 -6.99
CA LEU A 20 -22.65 -12.07 -5.90
C LEU A 20 -23.44 -10.76 -5.80
N PRO A 21 -23.70 -10.27 -4.56
CA PRO A 21 -24.20 -8.91 -4.36
C PRO A 21 -23.26 -7.89 -5.02
N THR A 22 -23.81 -6.82 -5.59
CA THR A 22 -23.01 -5.79 -6.29
C THR A 22 -21.88 -5.22 -5.42
N VAL A 23 -22.10 -5.09 -4.11
CA VAL A 23 -21.09 -4.61 -3.15
C VAL A 23 -19.88 -5.54 -3.01
N GLU A 24 -20.05 -6.84 -3.28
CA GLU A 24 -19.02 -7.88 -3.21
C GLU A 24 -18.35 -8.19 -4.54
N ARG A 25 -18.86 -7.64 -5.66
CA ARG A 25 -18.28 -7.75 -7.01
C ARG A 25 -17.02 -6.88 -7.17
N LYS A 26 -16.05 -7.15 -6.31
CA LYS A 26 -14.75 -6.48 -6.23
C LYS A 26 -13.63 -7.50 -6.25
N PRO A 27 -12.42 -7.11 -6.67
CA PRO A 27 -11.26 -7.97 -6.63
C PRO A 27 -10.99 -8.51 -5.23
N ALA A 28 -10.59 -9.78 -5.14
CA ALA A 28 -10.28 -10.43 -3.86
C ALA A 28 -9.18 -9.69 -3.10
N CYS A 29 -8.19 -9.14 -3.81
CA CYS A 29 -7.09 -8.39 -3.24
C CYS A 29 -7.49 -7.04 -2.62
N VAL A 30 -8.64 -6.48 -3.03
CA VAL A 30 -9.24 -5.26 -2.48
C VAL A 30 -10.05 -5.61 -1.23
N MET A 31 -10.90 -6.64 -1.33
CA MET A 31 -11.70 -7.12 -0.20
C MET A 31 -10.86 -7.62 0.98
N ALA A 32 -9.72 -8.26 0.68
CA ALA A 32 -8.84 -8.80 1.71
C ALA A 32 -7.96 -7.75 2.39
N CYS A 33 -7.92 -6.50 1.92
CA CYS A 33 -7.01 -5.49 2.43
C CYS A 33 -7.60 -4.79 3.66
N PRO A 34 -7.08 -5.02 4.89
CA PRO A 34 -7.64 -4.42 6.09
C PRO A 34 -7.42 -2.90 6.15
N THR A 35 -6.34 -2.41 5.54
CA THR A 35 -5.95 -1.00 5.55
C THR A 35 -6.52 -0.20 4.37
N ASN A 36 -7.30 -0.82 3.49
CA ASN A 36 -7.83 -0.20 2.27
C ASN A 36 -6.75 0.39 1.34
N ALA A 37 -5.55 -0.22 1.31
CA ALA A 37 -4.45 0.22 0.46
C ALA A 37 -4.74 0.05 -1.04
N ARG A 38 -5.69 -0.82 -1.41
CA ARG A 38 -6.10 -1.05 -2.80
C ARG A 38 -7.53 -0.57 -3.00
N LEU A 39 -7.72 0.29 -3.99
CA LEU A 39 -9.02 0.79 -4.41
C LEU A 39 -9.37 0.22 -5.78
N TYR A 40 -10.67 0.04 -6.04
CA TYR A 40 -11.16 -0.48 -7.32
C TYR A 40 -12.41 0.28 -7.76
N GLY A 41 -12.47 0.57 -9.07
CA GLY A 41 -13.56 1.32 -9.71
C GLY A 41 -13.19 1.67 -11.15
N ASP A 42 -14.09 2.38 -11.82
CA ASP A 42 -13.87 2.89 -13.17
C ASP A 42 -13.08 4.20 -13.12
N ILE A 43 -11.95 4.26 -13.83
CA ILE A 43 -11.10 5.45 -13.92
C ILE A 43 -11.66 6.51 -14.87
N HIS A 44 -12.57 6.12 -15.77
CA HIS A 44 -13.22 7.04 -16.70
C HIS A 44 -14.45 7.72 -16.09
N ASP A 45 -14.99 7.15 -15.01
CA ASP A 45 -16.03 7.81 -14.20
C ASP A 45 -15.37 8.79 -13.21
N PRO A 46 -15.55 10.12 -13.36
CA PRO A 46 -14.96 11.10 -12.47
C PRO A 46 -15.51 11.05 -11.03
N GLU A 47 -16.69 10.44 -10.84
CA GLU A 47 -17.33 10.31 -9.53
C GLU A 47 -16.90 9.05 -8.77
N SER A 48 -16.16 8.15 -9.43
CA SER A 48 -15.68 6.92 -8.80
C SER A 48 -14.65 7.20 -7.70
N VAL A 49 -14.56 6.28 -6.73
CA VAL A 49 -13.61 6.37 -5.62
C VAL A 49 -12.16 6.39 -6.10
N VAL A 50 -11.85 5.67 -7.19
CA VAL A 50 -10.49 5.60 -7.75
C VAL A 50 -10.13 6.89 -8.47
N SER A 51 -11.04 7.45 -9.27
CA SER A 51 -10.81 8.70 -10.00
C SER A 51 -10.60 9.88 -9.03
N LYS A 52 -11.43 9.95 -7.99
CA LYS A 52 -11.25 10.91 -6.88
C LYS A 52 -9.91 10.72 -6.19
N ALA A 53 -9.57 9.48 -5.82
CA ALA A 53 -8.31 9.21 -5.13
C ALA A 53 -7.07 9.57 -5.97
N ILE A 54 -7.07 9.28 -7.28
CA ILE A 54 -5.97 9.63 -8.19
C ILE A 54 -5.84 11.15 -8.29
N ARG A 55 -6.95 11.86 -8.54
CA ARG A 55 -6.98 13.32 -8.69
C ARG A 55 -6.54 14.05 -7.42
N GLU A 56 -7.03 13.61 -6.26
CA GLU A 56 -6.84 14.32 -4.99
C GLU A 56 -5.51 13.97 -4.31
N ASN A 57 -4.95 12.79 -4.58
CA ASN A 57 -3.74 12.32 -3.90
C ASN A 57 -2.51 12.23 -4.81
N ALA A 58 -2.51 12.93 -5.95
CA ALA A 58 -1.40 12.92 -6.92
C ALA A 58 -1.05 11.50 -7.41
N GLY A 59 -2.07 10.72 -7.78
CA GLY A 59 -1.88 9.38 -8.31
C GLY A 59 -1.14 9.39 -9.66
N TYR A 60 -0.28 8.39 -9.89
CA TYR A 60 0.57 8.32 -11.07
C TYR A 60 0.61 6.91 -11.68
N ALA A 61 0.86 6.83 -12.97
CA ALA A 61 1.11 5.57 -13.67
C ALA A 61 2.57 5.14 -13.48
N LEU A 62 2.80 3.84 -13.35
CA LEU A 62 4.16 3.31 -13.22
C LEU A 62 4.84 3.28 -14.59
N MET A 63 6.11 3.70 -14.64
CA MET A 63 6.94 3.68 -15.86
C MET A 63 6.28 4.38 -17.07
N PRO A 64 5.91 5.67 -16.96
CA PRO A 64 5.23 6.40 -18.03
C PRO A 64 6.07 6.50 -19.32
N GLU A 65 7.39 6.41 -19.24
CA GLU A 65 8.33 6.47 -20.37
C GLU A 65 8.13 5.36 -21.40
N TRP A 66 7.43 4.27 -21.03
CA TRP A 66 7.12 3.15 -21.93
C TRP A 66 5.81 3.31 -22.72
N GLY A 67 5.01 4.34 -22.43
CA GLY A 67 3.77 4.62 -23.17
C GLY A 67 2.68 3.54 -23.07
N THR A 68 2.77 2.63 -22.10
CA THR A 68 1.90 1.45 -21.96
C THR A 68 0.50 1.75 -21.44
N GLN A 69 0.26 2.97 -20.95
CA GLN A 69 -1.04 3.43 -20.43
C GLN A 69 -1.71 2.41 -19.49
N PRO A 70 -1.03 2.00 -18.39
CA PRO A 70 -1.55 0.96 -17.51
C PRO A 70 -2.81 1.44 -16.79
N ALA A 71 -3.77 0.54 -16.59
CA ALA A 71 -4.98 0.83 -15.82
C ALA A 71 -4.73 1.01 -14.31
N ASN A 72 -3.60 0.53 -13.79
CA ASN A 72 -3.26 0.64 -12.38
C ASN A 72 -2.49 1.94 -12.12
N HIS A 73 -2.96 2.70 -11.13
CA HIS A 73 -2.31 3.91 -10.64
C HIS A 73 -1.85 3.72 -9.21
N TYR A 74 -0.73 4.35 -8.87
CA TYR A 74 -0.14 4.32 -7.54
C TYR A 74 -0.34 5.67 -6.87
N LEU A 75 -0.55 5.66 -5.55
CA LEU A 75 -0.59 6.87 -4.76
C LEU A 75 0.76 7.07 -4.05
N PRO A 76 1.28 8.30 -4.01
CA PRO A 76 2.53 8.60 -3.31
C PRO A 76 2.40 8.30 -1.82
N ARG A 77 3.49 7.82 -1.23
CA ARG A 77 3.57 7.59 0.22
C ARG A 77 3.44 8.93 0.95
N ARG A 78 2.43 9.06 1.80
CA ARG A 78 2.36 10.16 2.77
C ARG A 78 3.34 9.88 3.90
N LYS A 79 4.23 10.83 4.22
CA LYS A 79 5.08 10.74 5.40
C LYS A 79 4.20 10.98 6.63
N THR A 80 4.11 9.99 7.51
CA THR A 80 3.50 10.18 8.82
C THR A 80 4.54 10.79 9.74
N GLU A 81 4.33 12.03 10.17
CA GLU A 81 5.13 12.64 11.22
C GLU A 81 4.54 12.25 12.57
N MET A 82 5.32 11.57 13.39
CA MET A 82 4.95 11.25 14.77
C MET A 82 5.58 12.29 15.69
N ARG A 83 4.74 12.97 16.49
CA ARG A 83 5.22 13.80 17.60
C ARG A 83 5.38 12.91 18.80
N ILE A 84 6.63 12.58 19.12
CA ILE A 84 6.98 11.80 20.31
C ILE A 84 7.10 12.77 21.47
N HIS A 85 6.33 12.56 22.53
CA HIS A 85 6.47 13.32 23.76
C HIS A 85 7.63 12.78 24.62
N GLU A 86 8.21 13.61 25.49
CA GLU A 86 9.42 13.24 26.23
C GLU A 86 9.19 12.03 27.16
N ASP A 87 7.97 11.88 27.68
CA ASP A 87 7.51 10.74 28.47
C ASP A 87 7.31 9.44 27.66
N GLU A 88 7.18 9.53 26.34
CA GLU A 88 7.07 8.37 25.43
C GLU A 88 8.45 7.86 24.95
N LEU A 89 9.53 8.63 25.19
CA LEU A 89 10.90 8.20 24.88
C LEU A 89 11.36 7.04 25.77
N GLU A 90 10.81 6.95 26.98
CA GLU A 90 11.06 5.86 27.90
C GLU A 90 10.00 4.77 27.75
N ARG A 91 10.40 3.59 27.25
CA ARG A 91 9.54 2.41 27.28
C ARG A 91 9.22 2.07 28.74
N ALA A 92 8.01 2.38 29.19
CA ALA A 92 7.54 2.04 30.54
C ALA A 92 7.60 0.51 30.80
N ASP A 93 7.33 -0.29 29.78
CA ASP A 93 7.22 -1.74 29.89
C ASP A 93 8.20 -2.46 28.94
N ASN A 94 9.50 -2.44 29.25
CA ASN A 94 10.36 -3.54 28.80
C ASN A 94 10.48 -4.59 29.93
N PRO A 95 9.55 -5.56 30.04
CA PRO A 95 9.61 -6.60 31.08
C PRO A 95 10.82 -7.53 30.91
N LEU A 96 11.52 -7.47 29.78
CA LEU A 96 12.74 -8.22 29.51
C LEU A 96 13.86 -7.24 29.15
N LYS A 97 14.58 -6.74 30.17
CA LYS A 97 15.94 -6.17 30.02
C LYS A 97 16.96 -7.24 29.56
N ILE A 98 16.64 -8.00 28.52
CA ILE A 98 17.47 -9.09 27.99
C ILE A 98 18.41 -8.56 26.89
N ASP A 99 18.05 -7.49 26.17
CA ASP A 99 18.96 -6.85 25.20
C ASP A 99 19.89 -5.83 25.86
N GLY A 100 20.52 -6.25 26.95
CA GLY A 100 21.62 -5.52 27.57
C GLY A 100 22.82 -5.48 26.63
N ARG A 101 23.11 -4.28 26.11
CA ARG A 101 24.32 -3.89 25.37
C ARG A 101 24.35 -4.26 23.88
N LEU A 102 23.52 -3.60 23.10
CA LEU A 102 23.99 -3.10 21.80
C LEU A 102 24.13 -1.58 21.93
N PRO A 103 25.21 -0.96 21.43
CA PRO A 103 25.31 0.49 21.43
C PRO A 103 24.09 1.04 20.68
N LYS A 104 23.34 1.95 21.33
CA LYS A 104 22.35 2.75 20.60
C LYS A 104 23.12 3.40 19.44
N PRO A 105 22.67 3.23 18.18
CA PRO A 105 23.20 4.02 17.09
C PRO A 105 23.10 5.50 17.48
N GLY A 106 24.17 6.25 17.26
CA GLY A 106 24.16 7.69 17.43
C GLY A 106 23.06 8.31 16.56
N ILE A 107 22.56 9.47 16.97
CA ILE A 107 21.50 10.22 16.26
C ILE A 107 21.86 10.49 14.78
N LYS A 108 23.16 10.45 14.44
CA LYS A 108 23.70 10.68 13.10
C LYS A 108 24.11 9.39 12.38
N ASP A 109 23.98 8.23 13.02
CA ASP A 109 24.32 6.96 12.40
C ASP A 109 23.21 6.61 11.39
N PRO A 110 23.57 6.13 10.19
CA PRO A 110 22.60 5.74 9.19
C PRO A 110 21.70 4.64 9.74
N SER A 111 20.39 4.83 9.64
CA SER A 111 19.41 3.83 10.06
C SER A 111 19.36 2.69 9.04
N LEU A 112 18.81 1.54 9.45
CA LEU A 112 18.62 0.40 8.55
C LEU A 112 17.78 0.77 7.32
N ASP A 113 16.89 1.76 7.45
CA ASP A 113 16.04 2.27 6.38
C ASP A 113 16.83 3.17 5.40
N ASP A 114 17.90 3.83 5.86
CA ASP A 114 18.79 4.65 5.02
C ASP A 114 19.69 3.79 4.13
N VAL A 115 20.11 2.61 4.59
CA VAL A 115 20.94 1.66 3.80
C VAL A 115 20.13 0.75 2.87
N THR A 116 18.83 0.59 3.11
CA THR A 116 17.95 -0.30 2.31
C THR A 116 17.09 0.43 1.28
N SER A 117 17.21 1.75 1.17
CA SER A 117 16.66 2.56 0.09
C SER A 117 17.51 2.40 -1.20
N TRP A 118 17.37 1.25 -1.86
CA TRP A 118 17.78 1.04 -3.27
C TRP A 118 16.56 0.77 -4.14
#